data_AF-A0A0S2ZQS6-F1
#
_entry.id   AF-A0A0S2ZQS6-F1
#
_cell.length_a   1.000
_cell.length_b   1.000
_cell.length_c   1.000
_cell.angle_alpha   90.00
_cell.angle_beta   90.00
_cell.angle_gamma   90.00
#
_symmetry.space_group_name_H-M   'P 1'
#
loop_
_entity.id
_entity.type
_entity.pdbx_description
1 polymer ?
#
loop_
_entity_poly.entity_id
_entity_poly.type
_entity_poly.pdbx_seq_one_letter_code
_entity_poly.pdbx_strand_id
1 'polypeptide(L)' 'MKELLEKLAWKKCHIATVNHKFKDATILEVTDGFILIETSEKEKAIINLEFVRIVVEAKEGALAPVFVPRDL' A
#
# COMPACT_ATOMS: atom_id res chain seq x y z
N MET A 1 -5.87 -9.91 -5.25
CA MET A 1 -5.41 -8.64 -4.66
C MET A 1 -6.44 -8.07 -3.69
N LYS A 2 -7.70 -7.89 -4.12
CA LYS A 2 -8.80 -7.38 -3.28
C LYS A 2 -8.92 -8.07 -1.92
N GLU A 3 -9.00 -9.41 -1.87
CA GLU A 3 -9.08 -10.16 -0.61
C GLU A 3 -7.89 -9.92 0.35
N LEU A 4 -6.68 -9.68 -0.20
CA LEU A 4 -5.53 -9.34 0.65
C LEU A 4 -5.72 -7.94 1.25
N LEU A 5 -6.15 -6.98 0.43
CA LEU A 5 -6.39 -5.60 0.87
C LEU A 5 -7.50 -5.51 1.90
N GLU A 6 -8.57 -6.29 1.76
CA GLU A 6 -9.65 -6.38 2.75
C GLU A 6 -9.13 -6.91 4.10
N LYS A 7 -8.22 -7.90 4.10
CA LYS A 7 -7.55 -8.38 5.33
C LYS A 7 -6.58 -7.36 5.95
N LEU A 8 -6.12 -6.41 5.15
CA LEU A 8 -5.21 -5.33 5.54
C LEU A 8 -5.93 -4.01 5.79
N ALA A 9 -7.25 -3.95 5.62
CA ALA A 9 -8.05 -2.78 5.92
C ALA A 9 -7.84 -2.36 7.39
N TRP A 10 -7.71 -1.07 7.62
CA TRP A 10 -7.44 -0.45 8.92
C TRP A 10 -6.10 -0.81 9.56
N LYS A 11 -5.22 -1.55 8.87
CA LYS A 11 -3.85 -1.78 9.30
C LYS A 11 -2.90 -0.78 8.64
N LYS A 12 -1.82 -0.43 9.36
CA LYS A 12 -0.69 0.28 8.74
C LYS A 12 0.01 -0.65 7.76
N CYS A 13 0.30 -0.13 6.58
CA CYS A 13 0.87 -0.87 5.48
C CYS A 13 1.97 -0.05 4.79
N HIS A 14 2.95 -0.75 4.22
CA HIS A 14 3.79 -0.19 3.17
C HIS A 14 3.22 -0.59 1.81
N ILE A 15 2.93 0.40 0.99
CA ILE A 15 2.31 0.23 -0.32
C ILE A 15 3.28 0.74 -1.37
N ALA A 16 3.74 -0.14 -2.24
CA ALA A 16 4.51 0.23 -3.42
C ALA A 16 3.60 0.20 -4.65
N THR A 17 3.52 1.35 -5.32
CA THR A 17 2.94 1.47 -6.66
C THR A 17 4.06 1.49 -7.71
N VAL A 18 3.70 1.54 -8.99
CA VAL A 18 4.67 1.70 -10.09
C VAL A 18 5.58 2.92 -9.95
N ASN A 19 5.05 4.04 -9.42
CA ASN A 19 5.76 5.34 -9.43
C ASN A 19 6.04 5.90 -8.04
N HIS A 20 5.45 5.32 -6.99
CA HIS A 20 5.51 5.89 -5.64
C HIS A 20 5.46 4.81 -4.56
N LYS A 21 6.07 5.10 -3.40
CA LYS A 21 6.03 4.22 -2.22
C LYS A 21 5.41 4.98 -1.05
N PHE A 22 4.27 4.49 -0.56
CA PHE A 22 3.63 4.97 0.65
C PHE A 22 4.14 4.15 1.83
N LYS A 23 4.68 4.81 2.85
CA LYS A 23 5.10 4.18 4.10
C LYS A 23 4.06 4.46 5.19
N ASP A 24 3.84 3.47 6.06
CA ASP A 24 2.95 3.57 7.22
C ASP A 24 1.56 4.11 6.89
N ALA A 25 1.07 3.78 5.70
CA ALA A 25 -0.23 4.20 5.21
C ALA A 25 -1.32 3.24 5.69
N THR A 26 -2.46 3.78 6.10
CA THR A 26 -3.60 2.99 6.54
C THR A 26 -4.58 2.84 5.39
N ILE A 27 -5.00 1.62 5.07
CA ILE A 27 -6.04 1.37 4.07
C ILE A 27 -7.40 1.64 4.73
N LEU A 28 -8.11 2.68 4.28
CA LEU A 28 -9.40 3.08 4.82
C LEU A 28 -10.56 2.36 4.12
N GLU A 29 -10.48 2.20 2.80
CA GLU A 29 -11.53 1.59 1.99
C GLU A 29 -10.93 0.78 0.85
N VAL A 30 -11.56 -0.35 0.54
CA VAL A 30 -11.18 -1.25 -0.55
C VAL A 30 -12.39 -1.44 -1.45
N THR A 31 -12.22 -1.11 -2.73
CA THR A 31 -13.24 -1.35 -3.76
C THR A 31 -12.71 -2.32 -4.81
N ASP A 32 -13.51 -2.59 -5.86
CA ASP A 32 -13.08 -3.47 -6.96
C ASP A 32 -11.97 -2.87 -7.83
N GLY A 33 -11.83 -1.53 -7.86
CA GLY A 33 -10.89 -0.84 -8.75
C GLY A 33 -9.84 0.03 -8.06
N PHE A 34 -10.07 0.42 -6.80
CA PHE A 34 -9.14 1.29 -6.08
C PHE A 34 -9.11 1.00 -4.57
N ILE A 35 -8.09 1.53 -3.92
CA ILE A 35 -8.05 1.69 -2.47
C ILE A 35 -7.99 3.17 -2.09
N LEU A 36 -8.67 3.52 -1.00
CA LEU A 36 -8.47 4.78 -0.30
C LEU A 36 -7.50 4.54 0.84
N ILE A 37 -6.44 5.35 0.91
CA ILE A 37 -5.45 5.29 1.98
C ILE A 37 -5.35 6.63 2.70
N GLU A 38 -4.86 6.59 3.94
CA GLU A 38 -4.39 7.74 4.70
C GLU A 38 -2.90 7.58 5.02
N THR A 39 -2.09 8.58 4.68
CA THR A 39 -0.64 8.57 4.93
C THR A 39 -0.34 8.91 6.39
N SER A 40 0.91 8.72 6.83
CA SER A 40 1.37 9.15 8.15
C SER A 40 1.20 10.66 8.41
N GLU A 41 1.15 11.45 7.34
CA GLU A 41 0.93 12.91 7.39
C GLU A 41 -0.56 13.29 7.40
N LYS A 42 -1.46 12.29 7.50
CA LYS A 42 -2.93 12.44 7.45
C LYS A 42 -3.48 12.93 6.10
N GLU A 43 -2.69 12.80 5.04
CA GLU A 43 -3.17 13.04 3.68
C GLU A 43 -3.92 11.82 3.17
N LYS A 44 -4.99 12.05 2.41
CA LYS A 44 -5.78 10.97 1.81
C LYS A 44 -5.45 10.83 0.33
N ALA A 45 -5.23 9.60 -0.12
CA ALA A 45 -4.94 9.30 -1.51
C ALA A 45 -5.77 8.12 -2.01
N ILE A 46 -6.24 8.23 -3.26
CA ILE A 46 -6.90 7.13 -3.97
C ILE A 46 -5.87 6.50 -4.90
N ILE A 47 -5.74 5.18 -4.85
CA ILE A 47 -4.79 4.44 -5.68
C ILE A 47 -5.56 3.40 -6.48
N ASN A 48 -5.47 3.48 -7.81
CA ASN A 48 -5.97 2.43 -8.69
C ASN A 48 -5.15 1.15 -8.46
N LEU A 49 -5.86 0.03 -8.26
CA LEU A 49 -5.28 -1.27 -7.96
C LEU A 49 -4.31 -1.78 -9.04
N GLU A 50 -4.51 -1.40 -10.30
CA GLU A 50 -3.64 -1.77 -11.42
C GLU A 50 -2.20 -1.24 -11.26
N PHE A 51 -2.04 -0.14 -10.51
CA PHE A 51 -0.74 0.45 -10.21
C PHE A 51 -0.09 -0.10 -8.96
N VAL A 52 -0.82 -0.82 -8.11
CA VAL A 52 -0.27 -1.44 -6.90
C VAL A 52 0.61 -2.63 -7.32
N ARG A 53 1.79 -2.70 -6.73
CA ARG A 53 2.77 -3.78 -6.98
C ARG A 53 2.98 -4.62 -5.74
N ILE A 54 3.11 -3.99 -4.58
CA ILE A 54 3.36 -4.67 -3.31
C ILE A 54 2.57 -3.97 -2.22
N VAL A 55 1.92 -4.76 -1.37
CA VAL A 55 1.35 -4.29 -0.11
C VAL A 55 1.79 -5.24 0.99
N VAL A 56 2.37 -4.69 2.05
CA VAL A 56 2.75 -5.45 3.24
C VAL A 56 2.28 -4.71 4.49
N GLU A 57 1.83 -5.46 5.48
CA GLU A 57 1.54 -4.92 6.81
C GLU A 57 2.83 -4.35 7.41
N ALA A 58 2.77 -3.10 7.88
CA ALA A 58 3.86 -2.46 8.60
C ALA A 58 3.90 -3.02 10.02
N LYS A 59 4.78 -4.02 10.22
CA LYS A 59 5.09 -4.55 11.55
C LYS A 59 6.19 -3.73 12.18
N GLU A 60 6.16 -3.58 13.50
CA GLU A 60 7.21 -2.88 14.25
C GLU A 60 8.58 -3.51 13.93
N GLY A 61 9.52 -2.69 13.41
CA GLY A 61 10.85 -3.12 12.98
C GLY A 61 10.96 -3.67 11.54
N ALA A 62 9.85 -3.81 10.80
CA ALA A 62 9.89 -4.21 9.39
C ALA A 62 10.13 -3.00 8.48
N LEU A 63 11.20 -3.03 7.69
CA LEU A 63 11.46 -2.01 6.67
C LEU A 63 10.51 -2.16 5.49
N ALA A 64 10.11 -1.03 4.90
CA ALA A 64 9.32 -1.02 3.67
C ALA A 64 10.01 -1.83 2.56
N PRO A 65 9.26 -2.59 1.75
CA PRO A 65 9.82 -3.45 0.73
C PRO A 65 10.64 -2.62 -0.28
N VAL A 66 11.89 -3.02 -0.46
CA VAL A 66 12.78 -2.45 -1.47
C VAL A 66 12.52 -3.18 -2.79
N PHE A 67 11.85 -2.51 -3.73
CA PHE A 67 11.83 -2.98 -5.11
C PHE A 67 13.25 -2.88 -5.67
N VAL A 68 13.87 -4.02 -5.93
CA VAL A 68 15.14 -4.15 -6.63
C VAL A 68 14.81 -4.58 -8.06
N PRO A 69 15.02 -3.73 -9.09
CA PRO A 69 14.92 -4.18 -10.47
C PRO A 69 15.98 -5.27 -10.66
N ARG A 70 15.58 -6.48 -11.06
CA ARG A 70 16.53 -7.44 -11.61
C ARG A 70 16.78 -7.03 -13.06
N ASP A 71 17.98 -6.49 -13.27
CA ASP A 71 18.71 -6.25 -14.51
C ASP A 71 17.89 -5.84 -15.77
N LEU A 72 18.07 -4.55 -16.11
CA LEU A 72 17.87 -3.99 -17.46
C LEU A 72 18.90 -4.56 -18.44
#